data_AF-A0A661NEB2-F1
#
_entry.id   AF-A0A661NEB2-F1
#
_cell.length_a   1.000
_cell.length_b   1.000
_cell.length_c   1.000
_cell.angle_alpha   90.00
_cell.angle_beta   90.00
_cell.angle_gamma   90.00
#
_symmetry.space_group_name_H-M   'P 1'
#
loop_
_entity.id
_entity.type
_entity.pdbx_description
1 polymer ?
#
loop_
_entity_poly.entity_id
_entity_poly.type
_entity_poly.pdbx_seq_one_letter_code
_entity_poly.pdbx_strand_id
1 'polypeptide(L)'
;MRALFGLSALVFLSACGAAGTASTGNAVADGAHTTGRETSSISTFEMVDIESGALPNDWDDRRAAAPWSAEPVATSDVPDALVHAWARADNREWCAPLTLGTAGRGVSARRADYHGGWAVEFDKRGMPGVNRSGQACTDCGRGAFGIAGTAVMVDQEDPLEAEERTLADGSRVRIETSVDEADLEEGAEGSVATLKIRGQDCVYQVWSFSGDAHLQELLEDLRFVEPEDGE
;
A
#
# COMPACT_ATOMS: atom_id res chain seq x y z
N MET A 1 2.00 28.02 34.55
CA MET A 1 2.84 28.28 33.36
C MET A 1 2.02 27.89 32.14
N ARG A 2 1.65 28.87 31.31
CA ARG A 2 0.91 28.65 30.05
C ARG A 2 1.92 28.34 28.96
N ALA A 3 1.87 27.14 28.39
CA ALA A 3 2.58 26.80 27.17
C ALA A 3 1.61 26.95 26.00
N LEU A 4 2.05 27.68 24.98
CA LEU A 4 1.31 28.05 23.78
C LEU A 4 1.10 26.82 22.88
N PHE A 5 -0.14 26.65 22.44
CA PHE A 5 -0.58 25.67 21.44
C PHE A 5 -0.06 26.06 20.04
N GLY A 6 0.57 25.12 19.35
CA GLY A 6 0.81 25.18 17.91
C GLY A 6 -0.09 24.16 17.21
N LEU A 7 -1.32 24.56 16.89
CA LEU A 7 -2.18 23.87 15.94
C LEU A 7 -1.64 24.15 14.53
N SER A 8 -1.35 23.12 13.73
CA SER A 8 -1.30 23.25 12.28
C SER A 8 -2.48 22.47 11.70
N ALA A 9 -3.62 23.16 11.63
CA ALA A 9 -4.73 22.77 10.78
C ALA A 9 -4.45 23.34 9.39
N LEU A 10 -4.27 22.47 8.40
CA LEU A 10 -4.20 22.88 7.00
C LEU A 10 -5.63 23.15 6.53
N VAL A 11 -5.94 24.44 6.33
CA VAL A 11 -7.13 24.94 5.63
C VAL A 11 -6.61 25.79 4.48
N PHE A 12 -6.96 25.47 3.24
CA PHE A 12 -6.71 26.38 2.12
C PHE A 12 -7.91 26.55 1.19
N LEU A 13 -8.18 27.83 0.93
CA LEU A 13 -9.20 28.37 0.06
C LEU A 13 -8.88 28.09 -1.42
N SER A 14 -9.89 27.67 -2.18
CA SER A 14 -9.83 27.56 -3.63
C SER A 14 -9.89 28.92 -4.33
N ALA A 15 -8.97 29.16 -5.26
CA ALA A 15 -9.07 30.19 -6.29
C ALA A 15 -9.15 29.53 -7.67
N CYS A 16 -10.20 29.86 -8.43
CA CYS A 16 -10.43 29.43 -9.81
C CYS A 16 -9.45 30.10 -10.79
N GLY A 17 -8.97 29.34 -11.77
CA GLY A 17 -8.28 29.86 -12.96
C GLY A 17 -8.37 28.88 -14.12
N ALA A 18 -8.92 29.31 -15.24
CA ALA A 18 -9.39 28.49 -16.35
C ALA A 18 -8.42 28.39 -17.55
N ALA A 19 -8.58 27.27 -18.27
CA ALA A 19 -8.56 27.08 -19.74
C ALA A 19 -7.29 27.33 -20.57
N GLY A 20 -6.98 26.35 -21.44
CA GLY A 20 -6.12 26.52 -22.62
C GLY A 20 -5.83 25.23 -23.39
N THR A 21 -6.71 24.87 -24.34
CA THR A 21 -6.57 23.80 -25.34
C THR A 21 -5.60 24.17 -26.47
N ALA A 22 -4.84 23.20 -27.01
CA ALA A 22 -4.53 23.12 -28.44
C ALA A 22 -4.02 21.73 -28.87
N SER A 23 -4.41 21.35 -30.07
CA SER A 23 -4.35 20.04 -30.71
C SER A 23 -3.37 20.02 -31.89
N THR A 24 -3.18 18.82 -32.44
CA THR A 24 -2.84 18.43 -33.83
C THR A 24 -1.40 18.07 -34.20
N GLY A 25 -1.28 16.90 -34.83
CA GLY A 25 -0.19 16.57 -35.76
C GLY A 25 -0.01 15.08 -36.00
N ASN A 26 -0.87 14.45 -36.82
CA ASN A 26 -0.68 13.09 -37.34
C ASN A 26 -0.38 13.16 -38.84
N ALA A 27 0.68 12.51 -39.32
CA ALA A 27 0.87 12.18 -40.74
C ALA A 27 1.85 11.01 -40.92
N VAL A 28 1.61 10.28 -42.01
CA VAL A 28 1.83 8.84 -42.27
C VAL A 28 3.00 8.61 -43.25
N ALA A 29 3.35 7.32 -43.44
CA ALA A 29 3.90 6.67 -44.65
C ALA A 29 5.42 6.40 -44.62
N ASP A 30 5.99 5.30 -45.09
CA ASP A 30 5.58 3.96 -45.59
C ASP A 30 6.92 3.26 -45.94
N GLY A 31 6.98 1.93 -46.01
CA GLY A 31 8.23 1.30 -46.45
C GLY A 31 8.33 -0.20 -46.24
N ALA A 32 7.74 -0.96 -47.15
CA ALA A 32 7.86 -2.41 -47.25
C ALA A 32 9.13 -2.86 -47.99
N HIS A 33 9.73 -3.98 -47.54
CA HIS A 33 10.58 -4.85 -48.36
C HIS A 33 10.36 -6.32 -47.96
N THR A 34 9.91 -7.13 -48.92
CA THR A 34 9.91 -8.60 -48.94
C THR A 34 11.18 -9.06 -49.71
N THR A 35 11.80 -10.25 -49.57
CA THR A 35 11.35 -11.65 -49.49
C THR A 35 12.54 -12.54 -49.05
N GLY A 36 12.31 -13.72 -48.41
CA GLY A 36 13.38 -14.73 -48.32
C GLY A 36 13.22 -15.93 -47.36
N ARG A 37 12.16 -16.73 -47.53
CA ARG A 37 11.90 -18.14 -47.14
C ARG A 37 13.02 -18.98 -46.47
N GLU A 38 12.74 -19.47 -45.25
CA GLU A 38 13.08 -20.85 -44.83
C GLU A 38 12.01 -21.39 -43.87
N THR A 39 11.45 -22.54 -44.25
CA THR A 39 10.43 -23.28 -43.51
C THR A 39 11.09 -24.19 -42.48
N SER A 40 10.79 -23.99 -41.21
CA SER A 40 10.93 -25.02 -40.18
C SER A 40 9.71 -24.95 -39.27
N SER A 41 8.97 -26.05 -39.26
CA SER A 41 7.77 -26.30 -38.49
C SER A 41 8.05 -26.10 -37.00
N ILE A 42 7.51 -25.02 -36.43
CA ILE A 42 7.40 -24.85 -34.98
C ILE A 42 5.92 -24.88 -34.67
N SER A 43 5.58 -25.78 -33.76
CA SER A 43 4.27 -26.02 -33.19
C SER A 43 3.52 -24.69 -32.96
N THR A 44 2.27 -24.62 -33.43
CA THR A 44 1.34 -23.55 -33.07
C THR A 44 1.22 -23.52 -31.55
N PHE A 45 2.00 -22.66 -30.90
CA PHE A 45 1.67 -22.14 -29.60
C PHE A 45 0.54 -21.17 -29.85
N GLU A 46 -0.64 -21.44 -29.28
CA GLU A 46 -1.68 -20.45 -29.16
C GLU A 46 -1.05 -19.19 -28.55
N MET A 47 -0.97 -18.13 -29.35
CA MET A 47 -0.79 -16.79 -28.81
C MET A 47 -2.06 -16.52 -28.02
N VAL A 48 -1.96 -16.68 -26.71
CA VAL A 48 -2.93 -16.11 -25.79
C VAL A 48 -2.87 -14.61 -26.05
N ASP A 49 -3.96 -14.04 -26.53
CA ASP A 49 -4.17 -12.59 -26.53
C ASP A 49 -3.93 -12.12 -25.09
N ILE A 50 -2.79 -11.48 -24.85
CA ILE A 50 -2.59 -10.67 -23.65
C ILE A 50 -3.36 -9.38 -23.95
N GLU A 51 -4.69 -9.45 -23.82
CA GLU A 51 -5.46 -8.28 -23.42
C GLU A 51 -4.73 -7.66 -22.23
N SER A 52 -4.47 -6.36 -22.30
CA SER A 52 -3.90 -5.53 -21.24
C SER A 52 -4.36 -6.05 -19.88
N GLY A 53 -3.46 -6.73 -19.17
CA GLY A 53 -3.79 -7.58 -18.03
C GLY A 53 -4.44 -6.78 -16.93
N ALA A 54 -5.77 -6.91 -16.81
CA ALA A 54 -6.41 -6.83 -15.51
C ALA A 54 -5.80 -7.96 -14.67
N LEU A 55 -5.21 -7.59 -13.54
CA LEU A 55 -4.69 -8.53 -12.55
C LEU A 55 -5.80 -9.51 -12.11
N PRO A 56 -5.47 -10.69 -11.57
CA PRO A 56 -6.48 -11.59 -11.03
C PRO A 56 -7.29 -10.89 -9.92
N ASN A 57 -8.55 -10.57 -10.20
CA ASN A 57 -9.47 -9.91 -9.26
C ASN A 57 -10.12 -10.91 -8.28
N ASP A 58 -9.37 -11.80 -7.64
CA ASP A 58 -9.95 -12.69 -6.62
C ASP A 58 -10.46 -11.90 -5.39
N TRP A 59 -9.89 -10.72 -5.14
CA TRP A 59 -10.34 -9.75 -4.14
C TRP A 59 -11.68 -9.07 -4.44
N ASP A 60 -12.22 -9.17 -5.67
CA ASP A 60 -13.57 -8.69 -5.98
C ASP A 60 -14.66 -9.69 -5.52
N ASP A 61 -14.30 -10.90 -5.09
CA ASP A 61 -15.24 -11.82 -4.45
C ASP A 61 -15.35 -11.53 -2.95
N ARG A 62 -16.56 -11.19 -2.48
CA ARG A 62 -16.88 -11.06 -1.04
C ARG A 62 -16.65 -12.35 -0.24
N ARG A 63 -16.32 -13.45 -0.91
CA ARG A 63 -15.93 -14.75 -0.33
C ARG A 63 -14.43 -14.99 -0.31
N ALA A 64 -13.61 -14.04 -0.77
CA ALA A 64 -12.17 -14.12 -0.64
C ALA A 64 -11.80 -14.31 0.84
N ALA A 65 -10.89 -15.25 1.08
CA ALA A 65 -10.32 -15.44 2.40
C ALA A 65 -9.45 -14.23 2.74
N ALA A 66 -9.51 -13.77 3.99
CA ALA A 66 -8.64 -12.69 4.40
C ALA A 66 -7.19 -13.18 4.49
N PRO A 67 -6.21 -12.53 3.82
CA PRO A 67 -4.84 -13.08 3.77
C PRO A 67 -4.17 -13.21 5.13
N TRP A 68 -4.47 -12.31 6.07
CA TRP A 68 -3.99 -12.39 7.44
C TRP A 68 -4.59 -13.55 8.25
N SER A 69 -5.57 -14.28 7.71
CA SER A 69 -6.06 -15.55 8.28
C SER A 69 -5.15 -16.74 7.96
N ALA A 70 -4.16 -16.57 7.09
CA ALA A 70 -3.12 -17.58 6.87
C ALA A 70 -2.21 -17.71 8.11
N GLU A 71 -1.31 -18.70 8.08
CA GLU A 71 -0.39 -18.99 9.18
C GLU A 71 0.38 -17.72 9.60
N PRO A 72 0.36 -17.35 10.90
CA PRO A 72 1.05 -16.17 11.36
C PRO A 72 2.57 -16.34 11.28
N VAL A 73 3.29 -15.22 11.29
CA VAL A 73 4.75 -15.19 11.20
C VAL A 73 5.33 -15.17 12.61
N ALA A 74 6.26 -16.07 12.89
CA ALA A 74 6.97 -16.10 14.16
C ALA A 74 7.66 -14.77 14.46
N THR A 75 7.64 -14.31 15.72
CA THR A 75 8.30 -13.06 16.11
C THR A 75 9.80 -13.05 15.77
N SER A 76 10.47 -14.21 15.74
CA SER A 76 11.88 -14.31 15.34
C SER A 76 12.13 -13.99 13.86
N ASP A 77 11.10 -14.06 13.02
CA ASP A 77 11.16 -13.85 11.58
C ASP A 77 10.69 -12.45 11.16
N VAL A 78 10.26 -11.61 12.12
CA VAL A 78 9.84 -10.23 11.83
C VAL A 78 10.96 -9.23 12.09
N PRO A 79 10.95 -8.05 11.43
CA PRO A 79 11.95 -7.04 11.71
C PRO A 79 11.86 -6.51 13.15
N ASP A 80 13.01 -6.39 13.85
CA ASP A 80 13.10 -5.82 15.19
C ASP A 80 12.37 -4.47 15.32
N ALA A 81 12.39 -3.67 14.24
CA ALA A 81 11.70 -2.38 14.19
C ALA A 81 10.20 -2.50 14.45
N LEU A 82 9.54 -3.55 13.94
CA LEU A 82 8.12 -3.81 14.15
C LEU A 82 7.85 -4.21 15.60
N VAL A 83 8.59 -5.18 16.12
CA VAL A 83 8.46 -5.65 17.52
C VAL A 83 8.62 -4.48 18.49
N HIS A 84 9.64 -3.66 18.26
CA HIS A 84 9.92 -2.48 19.05
C HIS A 84 8.91 -1.34 18.90
N ALA A 85 8.25 -1.22 17.75
CA ALA A 85 7.18 -0.26 17.53
C ALA A 85 5.93 -0.69 18.31
N TRP A 86 5.51 -1.93 18.12
CA TRP A 86 4.32 -2.50 18.76
C TRP A 86 4.44 -2.56 20.28
N ALA A 87 5.57 -3.04 20.82
CA ALA A 87 5.78 -3.15 22.27
C ALA A 87 5.64 -1.79 23.01
N ARG A 88 5.89 -0.67 22.31
CA ARG A 88 5.79 0.68 22.87
C ARG A 88 4.43 1.35 22.63
N ALA A 89 3.58 0.77 21.80
CA ALA A 89 2.32 1.37 21.44
C ALA A 89 1.33 1.31 22.60
N ASP A 90 0.54 2.38 22.75
CA ASP A 90 -0.51 2.45 23.76
C ASP A 90 -1.67 1.49 23.41
N ASN A 91 -1.84 1.19 22.12
CA ASN A 91 -2.88 0.29 21.61
C ASN A 91 -2.50 -1.20 21.58
N ARG A 92 -1.31 -1.61 22.05
CA ARG A 92 -0.79 -2.98 21.86
C ARG A 92 -1.68 -4.08 22.43
N GLU A 93 -2.49 -3.78 23.45
CA GLU A 93 -3.38 -4.74 24.12
C GLU A 93 -4.63 -5.08 23.30
N TRP A 94 -4.97 -4.24 22.32
CA TRP A 94 -6.19 -4.35 21.51
C TRP A 94 -5.94 -4.16 20.00
N CYS A 95 -4.68 -4.02 19.62
CA CYS A 95 -4.21 -3.92 18.24
C CYS A 95 -3.00 -4.82 18.03
N ALA A 96 -3.24 -6.05 17.59
CA ALA A 96 -2.20 -7.03 17.32
C ALA A 96 -1.27 -6.58 16.17
N PRO A 97 0.02 -6.95 16.20
CA PRO A 97 0.95 -6.58 15.15
C PRO A 97 0.69 -7.38 13.87
N LEU A 98 0.80 -6.70 12.74
CA LEU A 98 0.81 -7.28 11.39
C LEU A 98 2.19 -7.07 10.76
N THR A 99 2.58 -8.02 9.92
CA THR A 99 3.81 -7.98 9.13
C THR A 99 3.56 -8.45 7.71
N LEU A 100 4.56 -8.30 6.85
CA LEU A 100 4.64 -8.96 5.56
C LEU A 100 5.36 -10.30 5.73
N GLY A 101 4.82 -11.36 5.16
CA GLY A 101 5.45 -12.68 5.12
C GLY A 101 6.73 -12.71 4.27
N THR A 102 6.58 -12.73 2.94
CA THR A 102 7.68 -12.82 1.98
C THR A 102 8.18 -11.46 1.50
N ALA A 103 7.29 -10.49 1.28
CA ALA A 103 7.62 -9.16 0.76
C ALA A 103 8.45 -8.33 1.75
N GLY A 104 8.34 -8.62 3.05
CA GLY A 104 9.14 -7.98 4.10
C GLY A 104 10.55 -8.54 4.25
N ARG A 105 10.86 -9.70 3.69
CA ARG A 105 12.14 -10.38 3.91
C ARG A 105 13.28 -9.66 3.21
N GLY A 106 14.34 -9.34 3.96
CA GLY A 106 15.54 -8.70 3.41
C GLY A 106 15.35 -7.23 3.03
N VAL A 107 14.19 -6.63 3.35
CA VAL A 107 13.95 -5.20 3.19
C VAL A 107 14.23 -4.49 4.51
N SER A 108 14.87 -3.32 4.43
CA SER A 108 15.24 -2.55 5.64
C SER A 108 13.99 -1.94 6.27
N ALA A 109 13.61 -2.39 7.45
CA ALA A 109 12.47 -1.84 8.18
C ALA A 109 12.90 -0.81 9.23
N ARG A 110 12.09 0.23 9.41
CA ARG A 110 12.28 1.27 10.43
C ARG A 110 10.97 1.58 11.12
N ARG A 111 11.04 1.90 12.41
CA ARG A 111 9.86 2.42 13.12
C ARG A 111 9.45 3.75 12.50
N ALA A 112 8.15 3.92 12.32
CA ALA A 112 7.53 5.21 12.06
C ALA A 112 6.78 5.66 13.31
N ASP A 113 6.83 6.95 13.63
CA ASP A 113 6.13 7.48 14.79
C ASP A 113 4.66 7.72 14.42
N TYR A 114 3.76 6.99 15.07
CA TYR A 114 2.31 7.08 14.89
C TYR A 114 1.66 7.29 16.26
N HIS A 115 0.93 8.38 16.45
CA HIS A 115 0.43 8.76 17.78
C HIS A 115 -0.47 7.67 18.38
N GLY A 116 -0.06 7.12 19.54
CA GLY A 116 -0.76 6.08 20.30
C GLY A 116 -0.75 4.68 19.68
N GLY A 117 -0.46 4.58 18.38
CA GLY A 117 -0.41 3.33 17.63
C GLY A 117 1.01 2.82 17.42
N TRP A 118 1.15 1.88 16.50
CA TRP A 118 2.44 1.42 15.99
C TRP A 118 2.49 1.56 14.48
N ALA A 119 3.68 1.80 13.94
CA ALA A 119 3.90 1.81 12.51
C ALA A 119 5.34 1.39 12.16
N VAL A 120 5.46 0.71 11.03
CA VAL A 120 6.74 0.33 10.43
C VAL A 120 6.74 0.74 8.96
N GLU A 121 7.88 1.26 8.52
CA GLU A 121 8.14 1.64 7.15
C GLU A 121 9.29 0.80 6.60
N PHE A 122 9.17 0.40 5.35
CA PHE A 122 10.17 -0.39 4.65
C PHE A 122 10.89 0.48 3.62
N ASP A 123 12.22 0.50 3.73
CA ASP A 123 13.10 1.21 2.84
C ASP A 123 13.64 0.25 1.76
N LYS A 124 13.42 0.59 0.48
CA LYS A 124 13.90 -0.16 -0.68
C LYS A 124 14.40 0.78 -1.77
N ARG A 125 15.73 0.91 -1.86
CA ARG A 125 16.40 1.79 -2.82
C ARG A 125 15.97 1.49 -4.25
N GLY A 126 15.75 2.53 -5.05
CA GLY A 126 15.29 2.42 -6.44
C GLY A 126 13.78 2.25 -6.58
N MET A 127 13.04 2.18 -5.47
CA MET A 127 11.59 2.34 -5.47
C MET A 127 11.21 3.79 -5.16
N PRO A 128 9.97 4.19 -5.51
CA PRO A 128 9.37 5.41 -5.00
C PRO A 128 9.35 5.46 -3.47
N GLY A 129 9.31 6.67 -2.92
CA GLY A 129 9.24 6.91 -1.49
C GLY A 129 9.51 8.38 -1.20
N VAL A 130 10.16 8.66 -0.07
CA VAL A 130 10.58 10.01 0.29
C VAL A 130 12.10 10.16 0.39
N ASN A 131 12.61 11.36 0.18
CA ASN A 131 14.00 11.67 0.44
C ASN A 131 14.22 12.06 1.92
N ARG A 132 15.44 12.51 2.28
CA ARG A 132 15.76 12.90 3.66
C ARG A 132 15.04 14.17 4.13
N SER A 133 14.61 15.04 3.22
CA SER A 133 13.79 16.21 3.53
C SER A 133 12.30 15.88 3.63
N GLY A 134 11.90 14.63 3.38
CA GLY A 134 10.51 14.19 3.40
C GLY A 134 9.77 14.45 2.09
N GLN A 135 10.46 14.90 1.04
CA GLN A 135 9.83 15.12 -0.27
C GLN A 135 9.73 13.79 -1.02
N ALA A 136 8.61 13.59 -1.69
CA ALA A 136 8.40 12.43 -2.56
C ALA A 136 9.47 12.37 -3.65
N CYS A 137 9.83 11.16 -4.04
CA CYS A 137 10.63 10.95 -5.25
C CYS A 137 10.47 9.51 -5.76
N THR A 138 10.81 9.28 -7.02
CA THR A 138 10.54 8.01 -7.71
C THR A 138 11.58 6.91 -7.45
N ASP A 139 12.73 7.21 -6.86
CA ASP A 139 13.84 6.26 -6.71
C ASP A 139 14.63 6.31 -5.37
N CYS A 140 14.23 7.18 -4.43
CA CYS A 140 14.89 7.35 -3.14
C CYS A 140 14.64 6.18 -2.20
N GLY A 141 13.47 5.55 -2.29
CA GLY A 141 13.16 4.30 -1.62
C GLY A 141 13.00 4.37 -0.11
N ARG A 142 13.01 5.54 0.54
CA ARG A 142 12.75 5.62 1.99
C ARG A 142 11.24 5.57 2.22
N GLY A 143 10.79 4.69 3.11
CA GLY A 143 9.35 4.49 3.39
C GLY A 143 8.56 4.14 2.14
N ALA A 144 9.16 3.36 1.23
CA ALA A 144 8.54 2.98 -0.04
C ALA A 144 7.17 2.32 0.14
N PHE A 145 6.99 1.65 1.28
CA PHE A 145 5.72 1.10 1.75
C PHE A 145 5.76 0.95 3.27
N GLY A 146 4.62 0.67 3.89
CA GLY A 146 4.54 0.48 5.33
C GLY A 146 3.22 -0.10 5.82
N ILE A 147 3.22 -0.41 7.12
CA ILE A 147 2.07 -0.95 7.85
C ILE A 147 1.95 -0.19 9.17
N ALA A 148 0.72 0.18 9.54
CA ALA A 148 0.40 0.78 10.82
C ALA A 148 -0.83 0.13 11.44
N GLY A 149 -0.81 -0.04 12.76
CA GLY A 149 -1.99 -0.25 13.60
C GLY A 149 -2.28 1.03 14.36
N THR A 150 -3.30 1.76 13.94
CA THR A 150 -3.59 3.11 14.45
C THR A 150 -4.28 3.08 15.82
N ALA A 151 -4.19 4.18 16.58
CA ALA A 151 -4.94 4.34 17.83
C ALA A 151 -6.37 4.86 17.61
N VAL A 152 -6.88 4.82 16.37
CA VAL A 152 -8.26 5.21 16.07
C VAL A 152 -9.18 4.06 16.47
N MET A 153 -10.00 4.31 17.49
CA MET A 153 -11.04 3.37 17.91
C MET A 153 -12.14 3.30 16.85
N VAL A 154 -12.61 2.08 16.59
CA VAL A 154 -13.62 1.77 15.57
C VAL A 154 -14.99 2.42 15.82
N ASP A 155 -15.25 2.89 17.04
CA ASP A 155 -16.57 3.33 17.54
C ASP A 155 -16.81 4.85 17.56
N GLN A 156 -15.81 5.69 17.26
CA GLN A 156 -15.97 7.15 17.34
C GLN A 156 -16.45 7.77 16.03
N GLU A 157 -15.95 7.27 14.89
CA GLU A 157 -16.40 7.52 13.52
C GLU A 157 -16.01 6.26 12.74
N ASP A 158 -16.86 5.69 11.88
CA ASP A 158 -16.46 4.54 11.06
C ASP A 158 -15.71 5.07 9.82
N PRO A 159 -14.36 4.96 9.74
CA PRO A 159 -13.61 5.47 8.58
C PRO A 159 -13.90 4.72 7.27
N LEU A 160 -14.74 3.69 7.29
CA LEU A 160 -15.03 2.84 6.13
C LEU A 160 -16.47 2.95 5.59
N GLU A 161 -17.23 4.00 5.95
CA GLU A 161 -18.68 4.14 5.63
C GLU A 161 -19.05 4.16 4.13
N ALA A 162 -18.10 4.26 3.21
CA ALA A 162 -18.34 4.17 1.76
C ALA A 162 -17.29 3.31 1.04
N GLU A 163 -17.75 2.47 0.11
CA GLU A 163 -16.95 1.67 -0.85
C GLU A 163 -16.05 0.59 -0.21
N GLU A 164 -16.36 0.18 1.01
CA GLU A 164 -15.67 -0.92 1.68
C GLU A 164 -16.07 -2.31 1.14
N ARG A 165 -15.07 -3.20 1.08
CA ARG A 165 -15.22 -4.63 0.79
C ARG A 165 -15.25 -5.39 2.11
N THR A 166 -16.15 -6.36 2.25
CA THR A 166 -16.18 -7.30 3.38
C THR A 166 -15.67 -8.66 2.94
N LEU A 167 -14.71 -9.21 3.68
CA LEU A 167 -14.08 -10.51 3.44
C LEU A 167 -14.84 -11.65 4.16
N ALA A 168 -14.49 -12.90 3.84
CA ALA A 168 -15.20 -14.08 4.36
C ALA A 168 -15.15 -14.21 5.90
N ASP A 169 -14.11 -13.68 6.55
CA ASP A 169 -13.98 -13.67 8.02
C ASP A 169 -14.83 -12.57 8.68
N GLY A 170 -15.36 -11.62 7.91
CA GLY A 170 -16.10 -10.44 8.37
C GLY A 170 -15.24 -9.19 8.52
N SER A 171 -13.94 -9.26 8.21
CA SER A 171 -13.06 -8.10 8.14
C SER A 171 -13.42 -7.20 6.96
N ARG A 172 -13.09 -5.91 7.07
CA ARG A 172 -13.44 -4.87 6.09
C ARG A 172 -12.19 -4.18 5.57
N VAL A 173 -12.16 -3.90 4.26
CA VAL A 173 -11.03 -3.26 3.57
C VAL A 173 -11.57 -2.18 2.64
N ARG A 174 -10.95 -1.01 2.70
CA ARG A 174 -11.12 0.07 1.72
C ARG A 174 -9.76 0.34 1.09
N ILE A 175 -9.73 0.44 -0.24
CA ILE A 175 -8.52 0.79 -0.99
C ILE A 175 -8.75 2.15 -1.61
N GLU A 176 -7.80 3.05 -1.38
CA GLU A 176 -7.75 4.37 -1.98
C GLU A 176 -6.55 4.39 -2.92
N THR A 177 -6.85 4.46 -4.21
CA THR A 177 -5.92 4.40 -5.32
C THR A 177 -5.58 5.81 -5.78
N SER A 178 -4.37 6.00 -6.32
CA SER A 178 -3.91 7.28 -6.88
C SER A 178 -4.20 8.47 -5.95
N VAL A 179 -3.75 8.37 -4.69
CA VAL A 179 -4.00 9.40 -3.69
C VAL A 179 -3.31 10.70 -4.14
N ASP A 180 -4.12 11.67 -4.61
CA ASP A 180 -3.67 12.90 -5.30
C ASP A 180 -2.71 13.77 -4.45
N GLU A 181 -1.43 13.68 -4.78
CA GLU A 181 -0.44 14.71 -5.18
C GLU A 181 -0.62 16.21 -4.80
N ALA A 182 -1.29 16.59 -3.71
CA ALA A 182 -1.16 17.99 -3.23
C ALA A 182 0.23 18.27 -2.61
N ASP A 183 0.95 17.24 -2.16
CA ASP A 183 2.19 17.34 -1.38
C ASP A 183 3.35 16.46 -1.89
N LEU A 184 3.14 15.71 -2.98
CA LEU A 184 4.16 14.87 -3.61
C LEU A 184 4.49 15.49 -4.98
N GLU A 185 5.78 15.67 -5.32
CA GLU A 185 6.14 16.23 -6.63
C GLU A 185 5.67 15.32 -7.78
N GLU A 186 5.40 15.95 -8.92
CA GLU A 186 4.92 15.35 -10.17
C GLU A 186 5.58 13.97 -10.43
N GLY A 187 4.79 12.89 -10.30
CA GLY A 187 5.20 11.53 -10.66
C GLY A 187 5.34 10.53 -9.51
N ALA A 188 4.92 10.85 -8.29
CA ALA A 188 4.89 9.91 -7.17
C ALA A 188 3.44 9.55 -6.80
N GLU A 189 2.94 8.48 -7.42
CA GLU A 189 1.61 7.92 -7.14
C GLU A 189 1.67 7.02 -5.89
N GLY A 190 0.74 7.21 -4.96
CA GLY A 190 0.61 6.38 -3.77
C GLY A 190 -0.76 5.72 -3.71
N SER A 191 -0.81 4.56 -3.04
CA SER A 191 -2.04 3.86 -2.74
C SER A 191 -2.05 3.43 -1.29
N VAL A 192 -3.22 3.46 -0.66
CA VAL A 192 -3.41 3.08 0.74
C VAL A 192 -4.60 2.15 0.89
N ALA A 193 -4.47 1.16 1.76
CA ALA A 193 -5.54 0.30 2.21
C ALA A 193 -5.81 0.57 3.69
N THR A 194 -7.07 0.82 4.02
CA THR A 194 -7.56 0.92 5.40
C THR A 194 -8.32 -0.35 5.75
N LEU A 195 -7.95 -1.00 6.85
CA LEU A 195 -8.48 -2.29 7.24
C LEU A 195 -9.09 -2.26 8.64
N LYS A 196 -10.27 -2.88 8.78
CA LYS A 196 -10.85 -3.26 10.06
C LYS A 196 -10.87 -4.78 10.14
N ILE A 197 -9.92 -5.33 10.89
CA ILE A 197 -9.78 -6.79 11.01
C ILE A 197 -10.67 -7.29 12.14
N ARG A 198 -11.43 -8.35 11.89
CA ARG A 198 -12.29 -8.96 12.90
C ARG A 198 -11.47 -9.37 14.13
N GLY A 199 -11.96 -8.99 15.31
CA GLY A 199 -11.33 -9.31 16.59
C GLY A 199 -10.21 -8.35 17.00
N GLN A 200 -9.99 -7.26 16.23
CA GLN A 200 -9.09 -6.17 16.57
C GLN A 200 -9.93 -4.89 16.79
N ASP A 201 -9.57 -4.07 17.79
CA ASP A 201 -10.29 -2.83 18.10
C ASP A 201 -9.63 -1.59 17.48
N CYS A 202 -8.65 -1.80 16.60
CA CYS A 202 -7.94 -0.76 15.86
C CYS A 202 -8.23 -0.77 14.37
N VAL A 203 -7.91 0.35 13.72
CA VAL A 203 -7.86 0.47 12.27
C VAL A 203 -6.42 0.30 11.81
N TYR A 204 -6.20 -0.56 10.82
CA TYR A 204 -4.91 -0.73 10.17
C TYR A 204 -4.81 0.12 8.91
N GLN A 205 -3.59 0.57 8.59
CA GLN A 205 -3.25 1.17 7.31
C GLN A 205 -2.06 0.45 6.69
N VAL A 206 -2.16 0.13 5.40
CA VAL A 206 -1.06 -0.39 4.58
C VAL A 206 -0.93 0.54 3.40
N TRP A 207 0.28 0.99 3.08
CA TRP A 207 0.47 1.93 1.98
C TRP A 207 1.65 1.54 1.09
N SER A 208 1.62 2.01 -0.14
CA SER A 208 2.74 1.93 -1.06
C SER A 208 2.84 3.18 -1.94
N PHE A 209 4.07 3.67 -2.11
CA PHE A 209 4.41 4.68 -3.13
C PHE A 209 4.62 4.07 -4.53
N SER A 210 4.45 2.76 -4.71
CA SER A 210 4.56 2.09 -6.02
C SER A 210 3.20 1.83 -6.68
N GLY A 211 2.13 2.42 -6.13
CA GLY A 211 0.77 2.31 -6.64
C GLY A 211 0.05 1.01 -6.29
N ASP A 212 -1.08 0.81 -6.98
CA ASP A 212 -2.12 -0.17 -6.63
C ASP A 212 -1.65 -1.62 -6.71
N ALA A 213 -0.90 -1.96 -7.76
CA ALA A 213 -0.44 -3.33 -7.98
C ALA A 213 0.46 -3.81 -6.83
N HIS A 214 1.40 -2.95 -6.40
CA HIS A 214 2.27 -3.28 -5.29
C HIS A 214 1.50 -3.27 -3.96
N LEU A 215 0.54 -2.36 -3.76
CA LEU A 215 -0.34 -2.41 -2.58
C LEU A 215 -1.09 -3.76 -2.49
N GLN A 216 -1.60 -4.27 -3.61
CA GLN A 216 -2.28 -5.57 -3.62
C GLN A 216 -1.34 -6.72 -3.23
N GLU A 217 -0.11 -6.74 -3.75
CA GLU A 217 0.91 -7.72 -3.34
C GLU A 217 1.18 -7.67 -1.83
N LEU A 218 1.27 -6.45 -1.25
CA LEU A 218 1.46 -6.28 0.19
C LEU A 218 0.27 -6.82 1.00
N LEU A 219 -0.96 -6.62 0.52
CA LEU A 219 -2.16 -7.12 1.18
C LEU A 219 -2.25 -8.64 1.16
N GLU A 220 -1.90 -9.28 0.03
CA GLU A 220 -1.85 -10.74 -0.12
C GLU A 220 -0.78 -11.39 0.77
N ASP A 221 0.30 -10.66 1.05
CA ASP A 221 1.40 -11.11 1.89
C ASP A 221 1.24 -10.73 3.38
N LEU A 222 0.17 -10.01 3.74
CA LEU A 222 -0.07 -9.53 5.10
C LEU A 222 -0.40 -10.69 6.05
N ARG A 223 0.29 -10.77 7.20
CA ARG A 223 0.11 -11.82 8.21
C ARG A 223 0.09 -11.23 9.61
N PHE A 224 -0.63 -11.86 10.53
CA PHE A 224 -0.42 -11.63 11.96
C PHE A 224 0.98 -12.07 12.37
N VAL A 225 1.54 -11.40 13.37
CA VAL A 225 2.75 -11.85 14.05
C VAL A 225 2.33 -12.73 15.22
N GLU A 226 2.94 -13.91 15.34
CA GLU A 226 2.74 -14.76 16.51
C GLU A 226 3.27 -14.04 17.75
N PRO A 227 2.48 -13.90 18.82
CA PRO A 227 3.03 -13.47 20.10
C PRO A 227 4.12 -14.48 20.49
N GLU A 228 5.27 -13.99 20.98
CA GLU A 228 6.24 -14.89 21.59
C GLU A 228 5.51 -15.67 22.70
N ASP A 229 5.46 -17.01 22.60
CA ASP A 229 4.90 -17.86 23.63
C ASP A 229 5.62 -17.56 24.95
N GLY A 230 4.98 -16.77 25.80
CA GLY A 230 5.54 -16.23 27.03
C GLY A 230 4.55 -16.36 28.18
N GLU A 231 4.62 -17.52 28.83
CA GLU A 231 4.38 -17.84 30.27
C GLU A 231 3.33 -17.03 31.07
#